data_AF-A0A963K0B6-F1
#
_entry.id   AF-A0A963K0B6-F1
#
_cell.length_a   1.000
_cell.length_b   1.000
_cell.length_c   1.000
_cell.angle_alpha   90.00
_cell.angle_beta   90.00
_cell.angle_gamma   90.00
#
_symmetry.space_group_name_H-M   'P 1'
#
loop_
_entity.id
_entity.type
_entity.pdbx_description
1 polymer ?
#
loop_
_entity_poly.entity_id
_entity_poly.type
_entity_poly.pdbx_seq_one_letter_code
_entity_poly.pdbx_strand_id
1 'polypeptide(L)' 'LPLVRYEQQPGLGLAVRKYVLWRRGALACPATRDPAPKLTEASRAELDWLMRRLERSLEHQRKESVA' A
#
# COMPACT_ATOMS: atom_id res chain seq x y z
N LEU A 1 -1.29 12.46 -0.01
CA LEU A 1 -1.07 11.14 0.64
C LEU A 1 0.06 10.39 -0.07
N PRO A 2 1.21 10.13 0.56
CA PRO A 2 2.36 9.47 -0.08
C PRO A 2 2.06 8.11 -0.72
N LEU A 3 1.25 7.28 -0.07
CA LEU A 3 0.84 5.97 -0.61
C LEU A 3 0.04 6.11 -1.93
N VAL A 4 -0.87 7.09 -1.99
CA VAL A 4 -1.67 7.38 -3.20
C VAL A 4 -0.78 7.77 -4.38
N ARG A 5 0.27 8.57 -4.14
CA ARG A 5 1.22 8.94 -5.20
C ARG A 5 2.00 7.73 -5.72
N TYR A 6 2.37 6.80 -4.84
CA TYR A 6 3.09 5.58 -5.21
C TYR A 6 2.24 4.69 -6.13
N GLU A 7 0.96 4.47 -5.79
CA GLU A 7 0.06 3.64 -6.62
C GLU A 7 -0.38 4.31 -7.93
N GLN A 8 -0.21 5.62 -8.09
CA GLN A 8 -0.55 6.36 -9.31
C GLN A 8 0.57 6.33 -10.37
N GLN A 9 1.69 5.64 -10.09
CA GLN A 9 2.75 5.45 -11.06
C GLN A 9 2.27 4.58 -12.25
N PRO A 10 2.58 4.97 -13.50
CA PRO A 10 2.23 4.18 -14.67
C PRO A 10 2.74 2.74 -14.58
N GLY A 11 1.89 1.77 -14.89
CA GLY A 11 2.23 0.33 -14.90
C GLY A 11 2.26 -0.37 -13.54
N LEU A 12 2.50 0.32 -12.43
CA LEU A 12 2.65 -0.30 -11.10
C LEU A 12 1.36 -0.34 -10.27
N GLY A 13 0.40 0.53 -10.56
CA GLY A 13 -0.73 0.77 -9.67
C GLY A 13 -1.56 -0.46 -9.29
N LEU A 14 -1.81 -1.38 -10.23
CA LEU A 14 -2.56 -2.59 -9.93
C LEU A 14 -1.80 -3.53 -8.97
N ALA A 15 -0.50 -3.74 -9.22
CA ALA A 15 0.33 -4.59 -8.37
C ALA A 15 0.43 -4.01 -6.95
N VAL A 16 0.59 -2.68 -6.83
CA VAL A 16 0.60 -1.97 -5.55
C VAL A 16 -0.72 -2.15 -4.80
N ARG A 17 -1.87 -1.93 -5.47
CA ARG A 17 -3.19 -2.07 -4.83
C ARG A 17 -3.45 -3.49 -4.35
N LYS A 18 -3.17 -4.51 -5.18
CA LYS A 18 -3.33 -5.92 -4.75
C LYS A 18 -2.44 -6.24 -3.56
N TYR A 19 -1.20 -5.73 -3.53
CA TYR A 19 -0.32 -5.90 -2.39
C TYR A 19 -0.87 -5.25 -1.12
N VAL A 20 -1.34 -4.00 -1.18
CA VAL A 20 -1.93 -3.30 -0.02
C VAL A 20 -3.18 -4.04 0.50
N LEU A 21 -4.07 -4.47 -0.39
CA LEU A 21 -5.28 -5.22 -0.01
C LEU A 21 -4.94 -6.56 0.62
N TRP A 22 -3.96 -7.29 0.06
CA TRP A 22 -3.46 -8.53 0.65
C TRP A 22 -2.83 -8.32 2.03
N ARG A 23 -1.97 -7.30 2.20
CA ARG A 23 -1.35 -6.97 3.49
C ARG A 23 -2.37 -6.57 4.56
N ARG A 24 -3.53 -6.06 4.17
CA ARG A 24 -4.66 -5.75 5.06
C ARG A 24 -5.61 -6.92 5.29
N GLY A 25 -5.32 -8.10 4.73
CA GLY A 25 -6.15 -9.29 4.87
C GLY A 25 -7.42 -9.30 4.00
N ALA A 26 -7.60 -8.34 3.09
CA ALA A 26 -8.76 -8.28 2.20
C ALA A 26 -8.66 -9.22 0.98
N LEU A 27 -7.45 -9.67 0.65
CA LEU A 27 -7.19 -10.64 -0.42
C LEU A 27 -6.36 -11.81 0.10
N ALA A 28 -6.56 -13.00 -0.45
CA ALA A 28 -5.74 -14.18 -0.15
C ALA A 28 -4.35 -14.12 -0.82
N CYS A 29 -4.23 -13.44 -1.97
CA CYS A 29 -2.98 -13.39 -2.74
C CYS A 29 -2.80 -12.03 -3.46
N PRO A 30 -1.59 -11.45 -3.47
CA PRO A 30 -1.32 -10.18 -4.15
C PRO A 30 -0.96 -10.34 -5.64
N ALA A 31 -0.85 -11.56 -6.17
CA ALA A 31 -0.34 -11.81 -7.51
C ALA A 31 -1.22 -11.17 -8.62
N THR A 32 -0.59 -10.59 -9.62
CA THR A 32 -1.23 -10.09 -10.86
C THR A 32 -1.06 -11.11 -11.98
N ARG A 33 -1.98 -11.10 -12.95
CA ARG A 33 -1.88 -11.94 -14.16
C ARG A 33 -0.95 -11.25 -15.16
N ASP A 34 -0.17 -12.04 -15.88
CA ASP A 34 0.67 -11.53 -16.97
C ASP A 34 -0.16 -10.97 -18.13
N PRO A 35 0.32 -9.90 -18.82
CA PRO A 35 1.56 -9.17 -18.55
C PRO A 35 1.36 -8.09 -17.46
N ALA A 36 2.13 -8.19 -16.37
CA ALA A 36 2.13 -7.17 -15.32
C ALA A 36 3.48 -7.13 -14.60
N PRO A 37 3.96 -5.94 -14.16
CA PRO A 37 5.18 -5.86 -13.37
C PRO A 37 4.99 -6.53 -12.00
N LYS A 38 6.00 -7.27 -11.58
CA LYS A 38 6.06 -7.84 -10.23
C LYS A 38 6.72 -6.85 -9.29
N LEU A 39 6.17 -6.68 -8.09
CA LEU A 39 6.82 -5.89 -7.05
C LEU A 39 8.09 -6.61 -6.58
N THR A 40 9.21 -5.90 -6.67
CA THR A 40 10.49 -6.31 -6.08
C THR A 40 10.38 -6.32 -4.56
N GLU A 41 11.34 -6.98 -3.90
CA GLU A 41 11.43 -6.96 -2.43
C GLU A 41 11.59 -5.53 -1.90
N ALA A 42 12.43 -4.71 -2.54
CA ALA A 42 12.62 -3.31 -2.19
C ALA A 42 11.31 -2.51 -2.26
N SER A 43 10.55 -2.63 -3.36
CA SER A 43 9.26 -1.96 -3.50
C SER A 43 8.25 -2.41 -2.43
N ARG A 44 8.25 -3.68 -2.06
CA ARG A 44 7.40 -4.19 -0.96
C ARG A 44 7.79 -3.58 0.38
N ALA A 45 9.08 -3.46 0.67
CA ALA A 45 9.57 -2.85 1.90
C ALA A 45 9.22 -1.35 1.99
N GLU A 46 9.32 -0.62 0.87
CA GLU A 46 8.88 0.78 0.77
C GLU A 46 7.37 0.92 1.03
N LEU A 47 6.55 0.07 0.42
CA LEU A 47 5.10 0.07 0.64
C LEU A 47 4.75 -0.22 2.10
N ASP A 48 5.41 -1.19 2.73
CA ASP A 48 5.24 -1.51 4.15
C ASP A 48 5.62 -0.33 5.05
N TRP A 49 6.66 0.41 4.70
CA TRP A 49 7.04 1.62 5.43
C TRP A 49 5.99 2.74 5.25
N LEU A 50 5.49 2.96 4.03
CA LEU A 50 4.45 3.94 3.75
C LEU A 50 3.14 3.63 4.47
N MET A 51 2.74 2.35 4.51
CA MET A 51 1.55 1.88 5.23
C MET A 51 1.67 2.15 6.73
N ARG A 52 2.78 1.75 7.37
CA ARG A 52 3.03 2.01 8.80
C ARG A 52 3.03 3.51 9.12
N ARG A 53 3.59 4.33 8.23
CA ARG A 53 3.57 5.80 8.39
C ARG A 53 2.14 6.35 8.32
N LEU A 54 1.33 5.85 7.39
CA LEU A 54 -0.06 6.26 7.26
C LEU A 54 -0.88 5.87 8.49
N GLU A 55 -0.70 4.65 9.01
CA GLU A 55 -1.37 4.17 10.22
C GLU A 55 -1.07 5.07 11.43
N ARG A 56 0.21 5.44 11.64
CA ARG A 56 0.58 6.39 12.70
C ARG A 56 -0.10 7.75 12.54
N SER A 57 -0.18 8.26 11.31
CA SER A 57 -0.85 9.54 11.02
C SER A 57 -2.34 9.47 11.31
N LEU A 58 -3.01 8.37 10.93
CA LEU A 58 -4.44 8.17 11.18
C LEU A 58 -4.74 8.00 12.67
N GLU A 59 -3.87 7.32 13.41
CA GLU A 59 -4.01 7.20 14.86
C GLU A 59 -3.91 8.56 15.55
N HIS A 60 -2.98 9.41 15.12
CA HIS A 60 -2.84 10.77 15.63
C HIS A 60 -4.11 11.59 15.36
N GLN A 61 -4.59 11.60 14.12
CA GLN A 61 -5.84 12.29 13.75
C GLN A 61 -7.06 11.77 14.52
N ARG A 62 -7.13 10.45 14.77
CA ARG A 62 -8.20 9.84 15.57
C ARG A 62 -8.17 10.32 17.02
N LYS A 63 -6.98 10.50 17.62
CA LYS A 63 -6.84 11.03 18.98
C LYS A 63 -7.28 12.50 19.05
N GLU A 64 -6.91 13.30 18.06
CA GLU A 64 -7.33 14.71 17.97
C GLU A 64 -8.85 14.85 17.76
N SER A 65 -9.47 13.94 17.01
CA SER A 65 -10.91 14.02 16.71
C SER A 65 -11.83 13.60 17.87
N VAL A 66 -11.28 12.95 18.90
CA VAL A 66 -12.03 12.45 20.07
C VAL A 66 -11.80 13.35 21.31
N ALA A 67 -10.82 14.26 21.25
CA ALA A 67 -10.56 15.28 22.27
C ALA A 67 -11.40 16.53 22.00
#